data_AF-A0A368YPT3-F1
#
_entry.id   AF-A0A368YPT3-F1
#
_cell.length_a   1.000
_cell.length_b   1.000
_cell.length_c   1.000
_cell.angle_alpha   90.00
_cell.angle_beta   90.00
_cell.angle_gamma   90.00
#
_symmetry.space_group_name_H-M   'P 1'
#
loop_
_entity.id
_entity.type
_entity.pdbx_description
1 polymer ?
#
loop_
_entity_poly.entity_id
_entity_poly.type
_entity_poly.pdbx_seq_one_letter_code
_entity_poly.pdbx_strand_id
1 'polypeptide(L)'
;MPVIEIRRNKRTNPKSTYLREFASDVTSQYGEDGIIAKILDLIGTKNKWCVEFGAWDGKYLSNTWNLINNKGWNAVLVEGETTRADRLAGTHKSRKGEVFVENAFVGWEGEHSLDNILGRTPIPMDFDVLVYRY
;
A
#
# COMPACT_ATOMS: atom_id res chain seq x y z
N MET A 1 18.97 17.58 -39.01
CA MET A 1 19.07 17.25 -37.58
C MET A 1 18.96 15.74 -37.43
N PRO A 2 19.86 15.04 -36.71
CA PRO A 2 19.70 13.60 -36.48
C PRO A 2 18.47 13.34 -35.61
N VAL A 3 17.75 12.25 -35.91
CA VAL A 3 16.65 11.73 -35.09
C VAL A 3 17.19 10.54 -34.30
N ILE A 4 17.19 10.65 -32.97
CA ILE A 4 17.56 9.55 -32.09
C ILE A 4 16.29 8.77 -31.74
N GLU A 5 16.23 7.50 -32.12
CA GLU A 5 15.12 6.59 -31.77
C GLU A 5 15.57 5.63 -30.66
N ILE A 6 14.96 5.74 -29.47
CA ILE A 6 15.24 4.83 -28.35
C ILE A 6 14.30 3.63 -28.45
N ARG A 7 14.80 2.49 -28.93
CA ARG A 7 14.08 1.21 -28.91
C ARG A 7 14.40 0.45 -27.62
N ARG A 8 13.47 0.42 -26.67
CA ARG A 8 13.58 -0.43 -25.49
C ARG A 8 13.26 -1.87 -25.87
N ASN A 9 14.28 -2.72 -25.93
CA ASN A 9 14.08 -4.17 -26.04
C ASN A 9 13.57 -4.73 -24.72
N LYS A 10 12.31 -5.18 -24.70
CA LYS A 10 11.67 -5.76 -23.53
C LYS A 10 12.21 -7.17 -23.30
N ARG A 11 13.09 -7.35 -22.30
CA ARG A 11 13.71 -8.65 -21.96
C ARG A 11 12.83 -9.54 -21.05
N THR A 12 11.65 -9.07 -20.65
CA THR A 12 10.75 -9.85 -19.78
C THR A 12 10.19 -11.05 -20.53
N ASN A 13 10.33 -12.24 -19.96
CA ASN A 13 9.67 -13.44 -20.47
C ASN A 13 8.14 -13.26 -20.40
N PRO A 14 7.41 -13.29 -21.54
CA PRO A 14 5.95 -13.11 -21.54
C PRO A 14 5.22 -14.13 -20.66
N LYS A 15 5.76 -15.34 -20.50
CA LYS A 15 5.18 -16.37 -19.62
C LYS A 15 5.26 -16.01 -18.14
N SER A 16 6.12 -15.06 -17.77
CA SER A 16 6.32 -14.58 -16.39
C SER A 16 5.63 -13.24 -16.12
N THR A 17 4.77 -12.77 -17.03
CA THR A 17 4.08 -11.48 -16.88
C THR A 17 2.59 -11.59 -16.61
N TYR A 18 2.09 -12.77 -16.24
CA TYR A 18 0.67 -13.06 -16.00
C TYR A 18 -0.03 -11.97 -15.15
N LEU A 19 0.52 -11.59 -13.99
CA LEU A 19 -0.09 -10.56 -13.12
C LEU A 19 -0.20 -9.19 -13.79
N ARG A 20 0.66 -8.86 -14.76
CA ARG A 20 0.62 -7.56 -15.47
C ARG A 20 -0.62 -7.44 -16.36
N GLU A 21 -1.26 -8.54 -16.74
CA GLU A 21 -2.51 -8.53 -17.49
C GLU A 21 -3.67 -7.95 -16.66
N PHE A 22 -3.52 -7.94 -15.33
CA PHE A 22 -4.50 -7.43 -14.39
C PHE A 22 -4.13 -6.05 -13.83
N ALA A 23 -3.07 -5.41 -14.35
CA ALA A 23 -2.63 -4.10 -13.91
C ALA A 23 -3.73 -3.04 -14.16
N SER A 24 -4.08 -2.29 -13.12
CA SER A 24 -5.03 -1.17 -13.18
C SER A 24 -4.78 -0.21 -12.05
N ASP A 25 -5.13 1.06 -12.22
CA ASP A 25 -4.92 2.13 -11.23
C ASP A 25 -6.25 2.78 -10.83
N VAL A 26 -6.63 2.64 -9.55
CA VAL A 26 -7.64 3.50 -8.92
C VAL A 26 -6.92 4.71 -8.32
N THR A 27 -5.84 4.45 -7.61
CA THR A 27 -4.93 5.47 -7.09
C THR A 27 -3.46 5.12 -7.23
N SER A 28 -3.11 3.85 -7.45
CA SER A 28 -1.72 3.39 -7.59
C SER A 28 -0.99 4.00 -8.79
N GLN A 29 0.33 3.78 -8.88
CA GLN A 29 1.17 4.46 -9.86
C GLN A 29 1.41 3.64 -11.14
N TYR A 30 1.52 2.32 -11.02
CA TYR A 30 2.00 1.42 -12.05
C TYR A 30 1.19 0.12 -12.14
N GLY A 31 -0.10 0.17 -11.78
CA GLY A 31 -1.06 -0.92 -11.88
C GLY A 31 -1.19 -1.78 -10.63
N GLU A 32 -0.61 -1.37 -9.51
CA GLU A 32 -0.58 -2.15 -8.27
C GLU A 32 -1.98 -2.49 -7.76
N ASP A 33 -2.97 -1.59 -7.88
CA ASP A 33 -4.34 -1.86 -7.42
C ASP A 33 -4.92 -3.14 -8.03
N GLY A 34 -4.72 -3.33 -9.33
CA GLY A 34 -5.19 -4.50 -10.06
C GLY A 34 -4.34 -5.75 -9.82
N ILE A 35 -3.02 -5.59 -9.70
CA ILE A 35 -2.10 -6.69 -9.38
C ILE A 35 -2.40 -7.24 -7.99
N ILE A 36 -2.51 -6.38 -6.98
CA ILE A 36 -2.86 -6.75 -5.60
C ILE A 36 -4.22 -7.44 -5.59
N ALA A 37 -5.22 -6.89 -6.29
CA ALA A 37 -6.53 -7.52 -6.40
C ALA A 37 -6.43 -8.96 -6.97
N LYS A 38 -5.60 -9.17 -8.01
CA LYS A 38 -5.44 -10.49 -8.60
C LYS A 38 -4.68 -11.46 -7.70
N ILE A 39 -3.65 -10.99 -6.98
CA ILE A 39 -2.93 -11.82 -6.01
C ILE A 39 -3.90 -12.33 -4.93
N LEU A 40 -4.71 -11.43 -4.36
CA LEU A 40 -5.66 -11.78 -3.30
C LEU A 40 -6.80 -12.69 -3.80
N ASP A 41 -7.20 -12.56 -5.06
CA ASP A 41 -8.14 -13.50 -5.71
C ASP A 41 -7.56 -14.91 -5.83
N LEU A 42 -6.25 -15.03 -6.08
CA LEU A 42 -5.58 -16.32 -6.25
C LEU A 42 -5.26 -17.02 -4.93
N ILE A 43 -4.76 -16.27 -3.94
CA ILE A 43 -4.29 -16.83 -2.67
C ILE A 43 -5.34 -16.79 -1.55
N GLY A 44 -6.42 -16.03 -1.76
CA GLY A 44 -7.43 -15.76 -0.74
C GLY A 44 -7.06 -14.63 0.22
N THR A 45 -7.95 -14.37 1.17
CA THR A 45 -7.79 -13.37 2.25
C THR A 45 -8.23 -13.98 3.57
N LYS A 46 -7.56 -13.64 4.67
CA LYS A 46 -7.89 -14.13 6.01
C LYS A 46 -8.70 -13.13 6.83
N ASN A 47 -8.26 -11.88 6.90
CA ASN A 47 -8.78 -10.89 7.86
C ASN A 47 -9.01 -9.49 7.26
N LYS A 48 -8.60 -9.26 6.01
CA LYS A 48 -8.74 -8.00 5.26
C LYS A 48 -8.10 -6.81 5.98
N TRP A 49 -6.91 -7.03 6.53
CA TRP A 49 -6.04 -5.98 7.03
C TRP A 49 -4.90 -5.70 6.05
N CYS A 50 -4.67 -4.42 5.78
CA CYS A 50 -3.52 -3.97 5.02
C CYS A 50 -2.67 -2.96 5.80
N VAL A 51 -1.37 -2.96 5.53
CA VAL A 51 -0.42 -2.01 6.09
C VAL A 51 0.30 -1.28 4.96
N GLU A 52 0.40 0.03 5.06
CA GLU A 52 1.20 0.86 4.14
C GLU A 52 2.09 1.82 4.93
N PHE A 53 3.42 1.67 4.80
CA PHE A 53 4.38 2.64 5.33
C PHE A 53 4.83 3.60 4.23
N GLY A 54 5.03 4.87 4.60
CA GLY A 54 5.22 5.95 3.61
C GLY A 54 3.89 6.34 2.96
N ALA A 55 2.80 6.27 3.73
CA ALA A 55 1.44 6.45 3.23
C ALA A 55 1.14 7.88 2.73
N TRP A 56 2.00 8.85 3.04
CA TRP A 56 1.87 10.24 2.62
C TRP A 56 0.53 10.89 2.98
N ASP A 57 -0.32 11.20 1.98
CA ASP A 57 -1.65 11.77 2.22
C ASP A 57 -2.75 10.70 2.29
N GLY A 58 -2.38 9.44 2.12
CA GLY A 58 -3.26 8.28 2.19
C GLY A 58 -4.04 8.02 0.92
N LYS A 59 -3.91 8.81 -0.15
CA LYS A 59 -4.70 8.67 -1.38
C LYS A 59 -3.86 8.74 -2.64
N TYR A 60 -3.04 9.77 -2.79
CA TYR A 60 -2.26 9.97 -4.01
C TYR A 60 -1.17 8.89 -4.11
N LEU A 61 -1.25 8.06 -5.15
CA LEU A 61 -0.31 6.95 -5.37
C LEU A 61 -0.29 5.92 -4.23
N SER A 62 -1.39 5.83 -3.47
CA SER A 62 -1.54 4.80 -2.43
C SER A 62 -1.86 3.46 -3.08
N ASN A 63 -1.18 2.42 -2.59
CA ASN A 63 -1.41 1.03 -2.99
C ASN A 63 -2.51 0.36 -2.15
N THR A 64 -2.99 1.01 -1.09
CA THR A 64 -4.03 0.47 -0.19
C THR A 64 -5.35 1.23 -0.23
N TRP A 65 -5.41 2.43 -0.82
CA TRP A 65 -6.65 3.22 -0.89
C TRP A 65 -7.83 2.43 -1.44
N ASN A 66 -7.64 1.68 -2.52
CA ASN A 66 -8.71 0.89 -3.14
C ASN A 66 -9.18 -0.25 -2.21
N LEU A 67 -8.25 -0.90 -1.49
CA LEU A 67 -8.59 -1.90 -0.48
C LEU A 67 -9.45 -1.28 0.63
N ILE A 68 -9.03 -0.12 1.14
CA ILE A 68 -9.66 0.56 2.28
C ILE A 68 -11.03 1.11 1.89
N ASN A 69 -11.09 1.96 0.87
CA ASN A 69 -12.26 2.79 0.58
C ASN A 69 -13.30 2.12 -0.30
N ASN A 70 -12.87 1.20 -1.18
CA ASN A 70 -13.79 0.53 -2.12
C ASN A 70 -14.06 -0.93 -1.73
N LYS A 71 -13.16 -1.57 -0.97
CA LYS A 71 -13.29 -2.99 -0.57
C LYS A 71 -13.48 -3.19 0.94
N GLY A 72 -13.53 -2.12 1.73
CA GLY A 72 -13.86 -2.16 3.16
C GLY A 72 -12.79 -2.83 4.02
N TRP A 73 -11.50 -2.70 3.66
CA TRP A 73 -10.40 -3.22 4.46
C TRP A 73 -10.13 -2.32 5.68
N ASN A 74 -9.66 -2.96 6.75
CA ASN A 74 -9.03 -2.27 7.87
C ASN A 74 -7.57 -1.99 7.53
N ALA A 75 -7.00 -0.94 8.11
CA ALA A 75 -5.62 -0.58 7.79
C ALA A 75 -4.84 0.02 8.95
N VAL A 76 -3.52 -0.21 8.92
CA VAL A 76 -2.54 0.60 9.65
C VAL A 76 -1.70 1.36 8.63
N LEU A 77 -1.77 2.69 8.67
CA LEU A 77 -1.07 3.57 7.76
C LEU A 77 0.00 4.33 8.53
N VAL A 78 1.24 4.26 8.08
CA VAL A 78 2.37 4.84 8.81
C VAL A 78 3.02 5.94 7.97
N GLU A 79 3.20 7.10 8.61
CA GLU A 79 3.84 8.27 8.00
C GLU A 79 4.77 8.94 9.01
N GLY A 80 6.01 9.23 8.60
CA GLY A 80 7.05 9.72 9.52
C GLY A 80 6.94 11.21 9.81
N GLU A 81 6.46 12.02 8.87
CA GLU A 81 6.36 13.46 9.06
C GLU A 81 4.99 13.84 9.64
N THR A 82 4.99 14.59 10.74
CA THR A 82 3.78 14.89 11.51
C THR A 82 2.70 15.62 10.70
N THR A 83 3.04 16.63 9.90
CA THR A 83 2.01 17.35 9.12
C THR A 83 1.38 16.47 8.03
N ARG A 84 2.14 15.53 7.47
CA ARG A 84 1.63 14.51 6.54
C ARG A 84 0.78 13.48 7.27
N ALA A 85 1.20 13.03 8.45
CA ALA A 85 0.41 12.10 9.27
C ALA A 85 -0.95 12.72 9.69
N ASP A 86 -0.98 14.01 10.02
CA ASP A 86 -2.22 14.73 10.31
C ASP A 86 -3.13 14.81 9.06
N ARG A 87 -2.54 15.10 7.89
CA ARG A 87 -3.28 15.10 6.62
C ARG A 87 -3.81 13.70 6.31
N LEU A 88 -3.01 12.66 6.50
CA LEU A 88 -3.37 11.25 6.33
C LEU A 88 -4.56 10.86 7.21
N ALA A 89 -4.53 11.23 8.50
CA ALA A 89 -5.65 11.02 9.40
C ALA A 89 -6.89 11.80 8.96
N GLY A 90 -6.73 13.04 8.47
CA GLY A 90 -7.79 13.84 7.89
C GLY A 90 -8.43 13.19 6.65
N THR A 91 -7.63 12.60 5.78
CA THR A 91 -8.08 11.87 4.58
C THR A 91 -8.98 10.68 4.95
N HIS A 92 -8.61 9.91 5.98
CA HIS A 92 -9.34 8.71 6.40
C HIS A 92 -10.31 8.93 7.57
N LYS A 93 -10.67 10.18 7.88
CA LYS A 93 -11.53 10.53 9.03
C LYS A 93 -12.89 9.82 9.04
N SER A 94 -13.44 9.49 7.87
CA SER A 94 -14.73 8.79 7.71
C SER A 94 -14.63 7.28 8.02
N ARG A 95 -13.42 6.75 8.13
CA ARG A 95 -13.10 5.34 8.42
C ARG A 95 -12.55 5.16 9.85
N LYS A 96 -12.88 6.09 10.76
CA LYS A 96 -12.42 6.05 12.15
C LYS A 96 -12.86 4.74 12.82
N GLY A 97 -11.90 4.02 13.41
CA GLY A 97 -12.12 2.69 14.01
C GLY A 97 -11.78 1.51 13.09
N GLU A 98 -11.58 1.77 11.80
CA GLU A 98 -11.16 0.78 10.80
C GLU A 98 -9.76 1.10 10.25
N VAL A 99 -9.42 2.40 10.14
CA VAL A 99 -8.10 2.89 9.73
C VAL A 99 -7.39 3.53 10.92
N PHE A 100 -6.18 3.06 11.19
CA PHE A 100 -5.29 3.51 12.25
C PHE A 100 -4.08 4.20 11.61
N VAL A 101 -3.75 5.40 12.08
CA VAL A 101 -2.64 6.19 11.56
C VAL A 101 -1.57 6.30 12.63
N GLU A 102 -0.36 5.85 12.31
CA GLU A 102 0.81 5.94 13.19
C GLU A 102 1.78 6.98 12.64
N ASN A 103 2.10 7.99 13.45
CA ASN A 103 3.14 8.95 13.10
C ASN A 103 4.51 8.41 13.56
N ALA A 104 5.21 7.69 12.68
CA ALA A 104 6.49 7.06 13.00
C ALA A 104 7.35 6.83 11.75
N PHE A 105 8.67 6.82 11.94
CA PHE A 105 9.60 6.22 10.98
C PHE A 105 9.84 4.76 11.38
N VAL A 106 9.65 3.84 10.43
CA VAL A 106 9.92 2.41 10.67
C VAL A 106 11.43 2.20 10.72
N GLY A 107 11.91 1.67 11.84
CA GLY A 107 13.29 1.32 12.12
C GLY A 107 13.49 -0.19 12.28
N TRP A 108 14.74 -0.59 12.50
CA TRP A 108 15.12 -2.00 12.61
C TRP A 108 14.83 -2.61 13.99
N GLU A 109 14.93 -1.82 15.06
CA GLU A 109 14.82 -2.29 16.45
C GLU A 109 14.19 -1.22 17.35
N GLY A 110 13.91 -1.60 18.60
CA GLY A 110 13.39 -0.69 19.63
C GLY A 110 11.95 -0.24 19.33
N GLU A 111 11.57 0.90 19.90
CA GLU A 111 10.19 1.44 19.81
C GLU A 111 9.73 1.75 18.39
N HIS A 112 10.67 1.92 17.46
CA HIS A 112 10.42 2.19 16.05
C HIS A 112 10.44 0.93 15.19
N SER A 113 10.69 -0.26 15.75
CA SER A 113 10.53 -1.51 15.00
C SER A 113 9.09 -1.66 14.53
N LEU A 114 8.93 -2.36 13.40
CA LEU A 114 7.62 -2.55 12.80
C LEU A 114 6.63 -3.20 13.78
N ASP A 115 7.05 -4.25 14.47
CA ASP A 115 6.20 -4.98 15.42
C ASP A 115 5.73 -4.07 16.57
N ASN A 116 6.60 -3.20 17.08
CA ASN A 116 6.25 -2.26 18.15
C ASN A 116 5.33 -1.13 17.68
N ILE A 117 5.41 -0.73 16.40
CA ILE A 117 4.46 0.22 15.82
C ILE A 117 3.10 -0.45 15.64
N LEU A 118 3.07 -1.63 15.01
CA LEU A 118 1.82 -2.35 14.73
C LEU A 118 1.11 -2.80 16.02
N GLY A 119 1.86 -3.19 17.05
CA GLY A 119 1.33 -3.62 18.34
C GLY A 119 0.55 -2.55 19.12
N ARG A 120 0.57 -1.29 18.68
CA ARG A 120 -0.26 -0.19 19.23
C ARG A 120 -1.68 -0.19 18.66
N THR A 121 -1.94 -1.03 17.67
CA THR A 121 -3.20 -1.11 16.94
C THR A 121 -3.87 -2.47 17.13
N PRO A 122 -5.16 -2.63 16.79
CA PRO A 122 -5.84 -3.92 16.84
C PRO A 122 -5.47 -4.89 15.70
N ILE A 123 -4.47 -4.57 14.88
CA ILE A 123 -4.09 -5.38 13.73
C ILE A 123 -3.73 -6.82 14.17
N PRO A 124 -4.22 -7.86 13.49
CA PRO A 124 -3.83 -9.23 13.80
C PRO A 124 -2.40 -9.51 13.34
N MET A 125 -1.73 -10.45 14.02
CA MET A 125 -0.35 -10.87 13.68
C MET A 125 -0.21 -11.43 12.26
N ASP A 126 -1.31 -11.95 11.70
CA ASP A 126 -1.37 -12.64 10.40
C ASP A 126 -2.18 -11.86 9.36
N PHE A 127 -2.03 -10.54 9.34
CA PHE A 127 -2.67 -9.65 8.37
C PHE A 127 -2.31 -9.96 6.91
N ASP A 128 -3.18 -9.58 5.98
CA ASP A 128 -3.14 -10.05 4.59
C ASP A 128 -2.16 -9.30 3.68
N VAL A 129 -1.99 -7.98 3.85
CA VAL A 129 -1.21 -7.15 2.92
C VAL A 129 -0.24 -6.23 3.65
N LEU A 130 1.02 -6.22 3.22
CA LEU A 130 2.03 -5.25 3.62
C LEU A 130 2.64 -4.63 2.36
N VAL A 131 2.65 -3.29 2.29
CA VAL A 131 3.29 -2.54 1.21
C VAL A 131 4.07 -1.35 1.75
N TYR A 132 5.05 -0.89 0.99
CA TYR A 132 5.88 0.26 1.31
C TYR A 132 5.99 1.19 0.10
N ARG A 133 5.98 2.49 0.36
CA ARG A 133 6.19 3.54 -0.64
C ARG A 133 7.38 4.43 -0.27
N TYR A 134 8.28 4.63 -1.23
CA TYR A 134 9.45 5.51 -1.13
C TYR A 134 9.13 6.92 -1.63
#